data_AF-A0A815Q2S0-F1
#
_entry.id   AF-A0A815Q2S0-F1
#
_cell.length_a   1.000
_cell.length_b   1.000
_cell.length_c   1.000
_cell.angle_alpha   90.00
_cell.angle_beta   90.00
_cell.angle_gamma   90.00
#
_symmetry.space_group_name_H-M   'P 1'
#
loop_
_entity.id
_entity.type
_entity.pdbx_description
1 polymer ?
#
loop_
_entity_poly.entity_id
_entity_poly.type
_entity_poly.pdbx_seq_one_letter_code
_entity_poly.pdbx_strand_id
1 'polypeptide(L)'
;MAQGKGAHVALECNLTDTRNDSVTIVRPFREIMSKEIAMYNRLNSIESLQNADISTMTGPQSSIFQLTETLVNDLQRQFPSTVSTIFRTSDKLEKNLQPHRCDLCCCPLDLSEDQSLVSDEERIKLIQQLFSPTSQNMDSVHVCYACRRLLRDVQPISHSRQK
;
A
#
# COMPACT_ATOMS: atom_id res chain seq x y z
N MET A 1 -1.06 -3.05 5.99
CA MET A 1 -2.28 -3.59 6.65
C MET A 1 -3.14 -2.53 7.34
N ALA A 2 -2.60 -1.69 8.24
CA ALA A 2 -3.39 -0.77 9.07
C ALA A 2 -4.26 0.28 8.33
N GLN A 3 -4.02 0.52 7.04
CA GLN A 3 -4.83 1.44 6.22
C GLN A 3 -6.11 0.83 5.64
N GLY A 4 -6.41 -0.45 5.92
CA GLY A 4 -7.66 -1.10 5.47
C GLY A 4 -7.76 -1.36 3.96
N LYS A 5 -6.64 -1.37 3.22
CA LYS A 5 -6.60 -1.56 1.76
C LYS A 5 -6.63 -3.05 1.37
N GLY A 6 -7.69 -3.79 1.75
CA GLY A 6 -7.77 -5.25 1.62
C GLY A 6 -7.32 -5.79 0.25
N ALA A 7 -7.85 -5.23 -0.84
CA ALA A 7 -7.51 -5.63 -2.21
C ALA A 7 -6.01 -5.50 -2.58
N HIS A 8 -5.27 -4.61 -1.91
CA HIS A 8 -3.85 -4.41 -2.16
C HIS A 8 -2.94 -5.20 -1.20
N VAL A 9 -3.47 -5.71 -0.08
CA VAL A 9 -2.66 -6.31 0.98
C VAL A 9 -1.83 -7.49 0.46
N ALA A 10 -2.41 -8.35 -0.40
CA ALA A 10 -1.68 -9.47 -0.98
C ALA A 10 -0.45 -8.98 -1.79
N LEU A 11 -0.55 -7.89 -2.55
CA LEU A 11 0.56 -7.36 -3.34
C LEU A 11 1.62 -6.66 -2.49
N GLU A 12 1.18 -5.92 -1.47
CA GLU A 12 2.07 -5.20 -0.55
C GLU A 12 2.86 -6.14 0.35
N CYS A 13 2.24 -7.26 0.77
CA CYS A 13 2.85 -8.17 1.73
C CYS A 13 3.60 -9.33 1.08
N ASN A 14 3.32 -9.70 -0.18
CA ASN A 14 4.01 -10.82 -0.82
C ASN A 14 5.53 -10.59 -1.00
N LEU A 15 6.28 -11.69 -1.10
CA LEU A 15 7.72 -11.67 -1.40
C LEU A 15 8.01 -10.93 -2.71
N THR A 16 7.15 -11.13 -3.71
CA THR A 16 7.25 -10.50 -5.03
C THR A 16 5.99 -9.70 -5.37
N ASP A 17 6.21 -8.48 -5.82
CA ASP A 17 5.20 -7.60 -6.39
C ASP A 17 5.42 -7.51 -7.91
N THR A 18 4.46 -8.03 -8.65
CA THR A 18 4.45 -8.19 -10.11
C THR A 18 3.34 -7.37 -10.76
N ARG A 19 2.90 -6.29 -10.10
CA ARG A 19 1.82 -5.43 -10.61
C ARG A 19 2.18 -4.68 -11.90
N ASN A 20 3.48 -4.46 -12.11
CA ASN A 20 4.02 -3.86 -13.34
C ASN A 20 4.63 -4.97 -14.19
N ASP A 21 4.25 -5.04 -15.46
CA ASP A 21 4.69 -6.11 -16.36
C ASP A 21 6.17 -5.94 -16.77
N SER A 22 6.73 -4.73 -16.62
CA SER A 22 8.15 -4.42 -16.93
C SER A 22 9.10 -4.63 -15.75
N VAL A 23 8.60 -4.56 -14.51
CA VAL A 23 9.44 -4.56 -13.30
C VAL A 23 8.82 -5.40 -12.21
N THR A 24 9.59 -6.34 -11.67
CA THR A 24 9.23 -7.11 -10.47
C THR A 24 9.99 -6.56 -9.26
N ILE A 25 9.27 -6.22 -8.19
CA ILE A 25 9.86 -5.80 -6.92
C ILE A 25 9.96 -7.03 -6.01
N VAL A 26 11.16 -7.29 -5.49
CA VAL A 26 11.42 -8.40 -4.55
C VAL A 26 11.76 -7.84 -3.17
N ARG A 27 11.25 -8.47 -2.11
CA ARG A 27 11.45 -8.07 -0.71
C ARG A 27 12.26 -9.11 0.06
N PRO A 28 13.58 -9.22 -0.15
CA PRO A 28 14.39 -10.30 0.42
C PRO A 28 14.46 -10.25 1.96
N PHE A 29 14.39 -9.06 2.56
CA PHE A 29 14.45 -8.87 4.01
C PHE A 29 13.08 -8.84 4.69
N ARG A 30 12.00 -9.23 3.99
CA ARG A 30 10.62 -9.10 4.49
C ARG A 30 10.43 -9.69 5.89
N GLU A 31 11.02 -10.85 6.16
CA GLU A 31 10.85 -11.59 7.42
C GLU A 31 12.00 -11.37 8.41
N ILE A 32 12.98 -10.53 8.08
CA ILE A 32 14.15 -10.26 8.91
C ILE A 32 13.93 -8.97 9.69
N MET A 33 14.11 -9.03 11.01
CA MET A 33 13.96 -7.86 11.87
C MET A 33 15.15 -6.91 11.75
N SER A 34 14.91 -5.61 11.93
CA SER A 34 15.96 -4.57 11.90
C SER A 34 17.12 -4.85 12.85
N LYS A 35 16.86 -5.46 14.02
CA LYS A 35 17.91 -5.86 14.97
C LYS A 35 18.84 -6.95 14.42
N GLU A 36 18.30 -7.87 13.62
CA GLU A 36 19.07 -8.97 13.02
C GLU A 36 19.95 -8.43 11.90
N ILE A 37 19.42 -7.51 11.08
CA ILE A 37 20.17 -6.78 10.06
C ILE A 37 21.30 -5.96 10.72
N ALA A 38 21.01 -5.25 11.82
CA ALA A 38 22.03 -4.47 12.53
C ALA A 38 23.14 -5.37 13.11
N MET A 39 22.80 -6.52 13.68
CA MET A 39 23.79 -7.50 14.15
C MET A 39 24.62 -8.04 12.99
N TYR A 40 23.99 -8.40 11.88
CA TYR A 40 24.69 -8.88 10.68
C TYR A 40 25.68 -7.84 10.15
N ASN A 41 25.25 -6.58 10.01
CA ASN A 41 26.11 -5.49 9.54
C ASN A 41 27.30 -5.30 10.49
N ARG A 42 27.08 -5.34 11.81
CA ARG A 42 28.16 -5.22 12.80
C ARG A 42 29.16 -6.36 12.71
N LEU A 43 28.70 -7.61 12.56
CA LEU A 43 29.58 -8.78 12.46
C LEU A 43 30.40 -8.78 11.17
N ASN A 44 29.84 -8.26 10.07
CA ASN A 44 30.51 -8.18 8.77
C ASN A 44 31.21 -6.84 8.53
N SER A 45 31.26 -5.95 9.52
CA SER A 45 31.84 -4.60 9.40
C SER A 45 31.26 -3.78 8.23
N ILE A 46 29.96 -3.94 7.95
CA ILE A 46 29.24 -3.17 6.93
C ILE A 46 28.83 -1.84 7.54
N GLU A 47 29.28 -0.73 6.95
CA GLU A 47 28.87 0.61 7.34
C GLU A 47 27.40 0.85 7.00
N SER A 48 26.58 1.19 8.00
CA SER A 48 25.17 1.54 7.80
C SER A 48 24.97 3.04 7.96
N LEU A 49 24.51 3.71 6.90
CA LEU A 49 24.06 5.10 6.99
C LEU A 49 22.70 5.14 7.69
N GLN A 50 22.65 5.70 8.90
CA GLN A 50 21.38 5.98 9.57
C GLN A 50 20.82 7.30 9.04
N ASN A 51 19.99 7.21 8.01
CA ASN A 51 19.24 8.37 7.53
C ASN A 51 18.03 8.55 8.46
N ALA A 52 18.07 9.61 9.27
CA ALA A 52 16.89 10.02 10.04
C ALA A 52 15.86 10.58 9.04
N ASP A 53 14.84 9.79 8.73
CA ASP A 53 13.70 10.27 7.96
C ASP A 53 12.86 11.23 8.84
N ILE A 54 12.10 12.13 8.21
CA ILE A 54 11.19 13.06 8.92
C ILE A 54 10.23 12.28 9.84
N SER A 55 9.85 11.06 9.45
CA SER A 55 9.07 10.15 10.28
C SER A 55 9.85 9.62 11.49
N THR A 56 11.14 9.34 11.37
CA THR A 56 11.99 8.81 12.45
C THR A 56 12.26 9.86 13.55
N MET A 57 12.13 11.15 13.22
CA MET A 57 12.30 12.28 14.16
C MET A 57 11.02 12.65 14.93
N THR A 58 9.90 11.97 14.67
CA THR A 58 8.60 12.25 15.32
C THR A 58 8.30 11.22 16.41
N GLY A 59 7.63 11.64 17.49
CA GLY A 59 7.36 10.78 18.64
C GLY A 59 6.54 9.53 18.29
N PRO A 60 6.57 8.47 19.12
CA PRO A 60 6.11 7.09 18.82
C PRO A 60 4.61 6.92 18.53
N GLN A 61 3.85 8.01 18.41
CA GLN A 61 2.41 8.05 18.18
C GLN A 61 2.06 8.97 16.99
N SER A 62 3.05 9.37 16.20
CA SER A 62 2.86 10.38 15.14
C SER A 62 2.10 9.85 13.91
N SER A 63 2.03 8.53 13.74
CA SER A 63 1.34 7.90 12.62
C SER A 63 0.80 6.51 12.95
N ILE A 64 -0.22 6.10 12.17
CA ILE A 64 -0.77 4.74 12.23
C ILE A 64 0.31 3.67 11.95
N PHE A 65 1.33 4.01 11.16
CA PHE A 65 2.43 3.09 10.85
C PHE A 65 3.32 2.84 12.07
N GLN A 66 3.70 3.89 12.81
CA GLN A 66 4.48 3.76 14.04
C GLN A 66 3.71 3.04 15.16
N LEU A 67 2.41 3.32 15.26
CA LEU A 67 1.52 2.60 16.17
C LEU A 67 1.50 1.11 15.86
N THR A 68 1.36 0.76 14.59
CA THR A 68 1.35 -0.63 14.13
C THR A 68 2.71 -1.29 14.33
N GLU A 69 3.80 -0.59 14.09
CA GLU A 69 5.16 -1.08 14.33
C GLU A 69 5.38 -1.37 15.81
N THR A 70 5.02 -0.43 16.70
CA THR A 70 5.15 -0.61 18.16
C THR A 70 4.34 -1.82 18.63
N LEU A 71 3.08 -1.91 18.18
CA LEU A 71 2.20 -3.05 18.47
C LEU A 71 2.83 -4.38 18.04
N VAL A 72 3.31 -4.48 16.79
CA VAL A 72 3.90 -5.72 16.26
C VAL A 72 5.20 -6.06 16.99
N ASN A 73 6.03 -5.07 17.31
CA ASN A 73 7.26 -5.28 18.06
C ASN A 73 6.99 -5.78 19.49
N ASP A 74 5.98 -5.24 20.18
CA ASP A 74 5.62 -5.67 21.51
C ASP A 74 5.01 -7.08 21.51
N LEU A 75 4.18 -7.40 20.52
CA LEU A 75 3.70 -8.78 20.31
C LEU A 75 4.86 -9.74 20.05
N GLN A 76 5.82 -9.38 19.20
CA GLN A 76 6.98 -10.22 18.92
C GLN A 76 7.85 -10.48 20.16
N ARG A 77 7.91 -9.53 21.11
CA ARG A 77 8.65 -9.70 22.38
C ARG A 77 7.99 -10.75 23.28
N GLN A 78 6.66 -10.78 23.33
CA GLN A 78 5.89 -11.71 24.17
C GLN A 78 5.63 -13.06 23.49
N PHE A 79 5.46 -13.03 22.16
CA PHE A 79 5.14 -14.17 21.32
C PHE A 79 6.16 -14.27 20.18
N PRO A 80 7.25 -15.04 20.36
CA PRO A 80 8.24 -15.23 19.32
C PRO A 80 7.59 -15.75 18.03
N SER A 81 8.12 -15.32 16.87
CA SER A 81 7.60 -15.64 15.52
C SER A 81 6.29 -14.95 15.12
N THR A 82 5.86 -13.90 15.83
CA THR A 82 4.74 -13.04 15.42
C THR A 82 4.96 -12.48 14.01
N VAL A 83 6.11 -11.88 13.72
CA VAL A 83 6.42 -11.28 12.41
C VAL A 83 6.33 -12.33 11.29
N SER A 84 6.99 -13.49 11.46
CA SER A 84 6.93 -14.57 10.48
C SER A 84 5.50 -15.13 10.31
N THR A 85 4.72 -15.20 11.39
CA THR A 85 3.33 -15.66 11.33
C THR A 85 2.44 -14.69 10.55
N ILE A 86 2.63 -13.38 10.73
CA ILE A 86 1.94 -12.35 9.94
C ILE A 86 2.23 -12.56 8.45
N PHE A 87 3.50 -12.73 8.09
CA PHE A 87 3.88 -12.92 6.68
C PHE A 87 3.37 -14.24 6.10
N ARG A 88 3.51 -15.36 6.81
CA ARG A 88 2.93 -16.65 6.39
C ARG A 88 1.43 -16.61 6.23
N THR A 89 0.74 -15.84 7.06
CA THR A 89 -0.72 -15.63 6.94
C THR A 89 -1.02 -14.74 5.74
N SER A 90 -0.20 -13.72 5.50
CA SER A 90 -0.35 -12.85 4.32
C SER A 90 -0.11 -13.59 3.01
N ASP A 91 0.77 -14.60 2.99
CA ASP A 91 1.03 -15.43 1.81
C ASP A 91 -0.16 -16.34 1.45
N LYS A 92 -1.06 -16.59 2.40
CA LYS A 92 -2.33 -17.29 2.13
C LYS A 92 -3.36 -16.39 1.45
N LEU A 93 -3.12 -15.09 1.37
CA LEU A 93 -4.01 -14.17 0.68
C LEU A 93 -3.74 -14.29 -0.82
N GLU A 94 -4.75 -14.73 -1.56
CA GLU A 94 -4.68 -14.81 -3.00
C GLU A 94 -4.57 -13.40 -3.60
N LYS A 95 -3.71 -13.27 -4.62
CA LYS A 95 -3.70 -12.06 -5.45
C LYS A 95 -5.02 -12.05 -6.19
N ASN A 96 -5.84 -11.01 -6.01
CA ASN A 96 -7.01 -10.82 -6.86
C ASN A 96 -6.52 -10.55 -8.30
N LEU A 97 -6.59 -11.56 -9.18
CA LEU A 97 -6.26 -11.44 -10.61
C LEU A 97 -7.42 -10.77 -11.36
N GLN A 98 -7.84 -9.59 -10.90
CA GLN A 98 -8.86 -8.83 -11.61
C GLN A 98 -8.28 -8.31 -12.94
N PRO A 99 -9.05 -8.38 -14.05
CA PRO A 99 -8.57 -7.95 -15.36
C PRO A 99 -8.30 -6.45 -15.40
N HIS A 100 -9.02 -5.66 -14.60
CA HIS A 100 -8.86 -4.22 -14.55
C HIS A 100 -7.84 -3.78 -13.50
N ARG A 101 -6.85 -3.00 -13.93
CA ARG A 101 -5.80 -2.42 -13.09
C ARG A 101 -5.92 -0.90 -13.03
N CYS A 102 -5.41 -0.32 -11.95
CA CYS A 102 -5.30 1.12 -11.77
C CYS A 102 -4.23 1.69 -12.71
N ASP A 103 -4.55 2.70 -13.51
CA ASP A 103 -3.59 3.32 -14.44
C ASP A 103 -2.42 4.02 -13.72
N LEU A 104 -2.58 4.39 -12.44
CA LEU A 104 -1.55 5.10 -11.67
C LEU A 104 -0.62 4.17 -10.89
N CYS A 105 -1.16 3.14 -10.23
CA CYS A 105 -0.38 2.26 -9.35
C CYS A 105 -0.35 0.79 -9.79
N CYS A 106 -1.01 0.47 -10.89
CA CYS A 106 -1.17 -0.88 -11.45
C CYS A 106 -1.79 -1.91 -10.50
N CYS A 107 -2.32 -1.50 -9.34
CA CYS A 107 -3.04 -2.41 -8.45
C CYS A 107 -4.36 -2.87 -9.10
N PRO A 108 -4.80 -4.12 -8.87
CA PRO A 108 -6.09 -4.61 -9.32
C PRO A 108 -7.19 -3.75 -8.73
N LEU A 109 -8.19 -3.44 -9.55
CA LEU A 109 -9.37 -2.73 -9.12
C LEU A 109 -10.35 -3.73 -8.53
N ASP A 110 -10.89 -3.38 -7.37
CA ASP A 110 -11.89 -4.17 -6.67
C ASP A 110 -13.26 -3.93 -7.33
N LEU A 111 -13.45 -4.60 -8.47
CA LEU A 111 -14.69 -4.60 -9.26
C LEU A 111 -15.37 -5.97 -9.12
N SER A 112 -15.42 -6.51 -7.90
CA SER A 112 -15.89 -7.87 -7.65
C SER A 112 -17.27 -8.15 -8.29
N GLU A 113 -17.32 -9.23 -9.07
CA GLU A 113 -18.51 -9.87 -9.68
C GLU A 113 -19.45 -10.48 -8.62
N ASP A 114 -19.51 -9.94 -7.40
CA ASP A 114 -20.47 -10.37 -6.39
C ASP A 114 -21.84 -9.82 -6.79
N GLN A 115 -22.74 -10.74 -7.16
CA GLN A 115 -24.17 -10.61 -7.51
C GLN A 115 -24.94 -9.64 -6.59
N SER A 116 -24.66 -8.36 -6.75
CA SER A 116 -25.26 -7.25 -6.03
C SER A 116 -26.04 -6.40 -7.03
N LEU A 117 -27.10 -6.95 -7.60
CA LEU A 117 -28.25 -6.26 -8.20
C LEU A 117 -28.02 -5.10 -9.21
N VAL A 118 -26.80 -4.88 -9.70
CA VAL A 118 -26.46 -3.78 -10.61
C VAL A 118 -25.31 -4.29 -11.49
N SER A 119 -25.51 -4.36 -12.80
CA SER A 119 -24.52 -4.88 -13.73
C SER A 119 -23.17 -4.14 -13.58
N ASP A 120 -22.03 -4.80 -13.79
CA ASP A 120 -20.72 -4.20 -13.52
C ASP A 120 -20.49 -2.88 -14.30
N GLU A 121 -21.07 -2.75 -15.49
CA GLU A 121 -21.13 -1.49 -16.22
C GLU A 121 -21.89 -0.39 -15.47
N GLU A 122 -23.01 -0.74 -14.85
CA GLU A 122 -23.83 0.17 -14.07
C GLU A 122 -23.15 0.54 -12.76
N ARG A 123 -22.36 -0.35 -12.15
CA ARG A 123 -21.51 -0.02 -10.98
C ARG A 123 -20.40 0.95 -11.33
N ILE A 124 -19.73 0.76 -12.47
CA ILE A 124 -18.72 1.70 -12.98
C ILE A 124 -19.38 3.04 -13.28
N LYS A 125 -20.54 3.05 -13.95
CA LYS A 125 -21.35 4.25 -14.21
C LYS A 125 -21.85 4.90 -12.92
N LEU A 126 -22.27 4.14 -11.91
CA LEU A 126 -22.72 4.64 -10.60
C LEU A 126 -21.56 5.20 -9.78
N ILE A 127 -20.40 4.55 -9.75
CA ILE A 127 -19.19 5.09 -9.12
C ILE A 127 -18.71 6.34 -9.87
N GLN A 128 -18.89 6.42 -11.19
CA GLN A 128 -18.63 7.64 -11.95
C GLN A 128 -19.66 8.75 -11.65
N GLN A 129 -20.95 8.41 -11.58
CA GLN A 129 -22.08 9.34 -11.38
C GLN A 129 -22.20 9.85 -9.94
N LEU A 130 -21.96 9.01 -8.93
CA LEU A 130 -21.99 9.39 -7.51
C LEU A 130 -20.84 10.34 -7.15
N PHE A 131 -19.79 10.42 -7.98
CA PHE A 131 -18.53 11.07 -7.58
C PHE A 131 -17.92 12.04 -8.61
N SER A 132 -18.65 12.51 -9.63
CA SER A 132 -18.27 13.70 -10.43
C SER A 132 -19.49 14.44 -10.99
N PRO A 133 -19.61 15.77 -10.78
CA PRO A 133 -20.60 16.57 -11.48
C PRO A 133 -20.14 16.74 -12.93
N THR A 134 -20.95 16.22 -13.86
CA THR A 134 -21.11 16.71 -15.24
C THR A 134 -19.83 16.94 -16.06
N SER A 135 -19.46 15.99 -16.92
CA SER A 135 -19.20 16.25 -18.35
C SER A 135 -18.78 14.97 -19.09
N GLN A 136 -19.24 14.86 -20.32
CA GLN A 136 -19.06 13.73 -21.24
C GLN A 136 -17.69 13.80 -21.97
N ASN A 137 -17.22 12.64 -22.43
CA ASN A 137 -16.02 12.38 -23.26
C ASN A 137 -14.63 12.51 -22.59
N MET A 138 -14.08 11.37 -22.16
CA MET A 138 -12.63 11.07 -22.12
C MET A 138 -12.46 9.55 -21.93
N ASP A 139 -11.44 8.96 -22.57
CA ASP A 139 -10.99 7.58 -22.30
C ASP A 139 -11.05 7.31 -20.79
N SER A 140 -11.75 6.24 -20.41
CA SER A 140 -12.15 6.02 -19.01
C SER A 140 -10.92 5.71 -18.15
N VAL A 141 -10.30 6.73 -17.56
CA VAL A 141 -9.17 6.55 -16.64
C VAL A 141 -9.63 5.73 -15.43
N HIS A 142 -9.05 4.55 -15.27
CA HIS A 142 -9.39 3.60 -14.23
C HIS A 142 -8.43 3.79 -13.06
N VAL A 143 -8.89 4.47 -12.00
CA VAL A 143 -8.08 4.80 -10.82
C VAL A 143 -8.66 4.16 -9.56
N CYS A 144 -7.83 3.46 -8.79
CA CYS A 144 -8.23 2.88 -7.50
C CYS A 144 -8.55 3.97 -6.47
N TYR A 145 -9.32 3.62 -5.43
CA TYR A 145 -9.73 4.57 -4.38
C TYR A 145 -8.54 5.32 -3.77
N ALA A 146 -7.44 4.61 -3.47
CA ALA A 146 -6.25 5.22 -2.85
C ALA A 146 -5.58 6.26 -3.76
N CYS A 147 -5.37 5.91 -5.03
CA CYS A 147 -4.77 6.83 -6.02
C CYS A 147 -5.69 8.02 -6.30
N ARG A 148 -7.00 7.81 -6.38
CA ARG A 148 -7.97 8.89 -6.57
C ARG A 148 -7.97 9.86 -5.38
N ARG A 149 -7.86 9.36 -4.15
CA ARG A 149 -7.75 10.21 -2.95
C ARG A 149 -6.48 11.03 -2.97
N LEU A 150 -5.33 10.41 -3.25
CA LEU A 150 -4.06 11.11 -3.41
C LEU A 150 -4.15 12.21 -4.48
N LEU A 151 -4.75 11.93 -5.63
CA LEU A 151 -4.93 12.93 -6.69
C LEU A 151 -5.81 14.11 -6.26
N ARG A 152 -6.81 13.91 -5.38
CA ARG A 152 -7.60 15.02 -4.83
C ARG A 152 -6.79 15.87 -3.86
N ASP A 153 -5.93 15.24 -3.07
CA ASP A 153 -5.12 15.89 -2.04
C ASP A 153 -3.98 16.72 -2.65
N VAL A 154 -3.55 16.41 -3.88
CA VAL A 154 -2.52 17.16 -4.65
C VAL A 154 -3.13 18.40 -5.35
N GLN A 155 -4.06 19.13 -4.72
CA GLN A 155 -4.53 20.41 -5.27
C GLN A 155 -3.31 21.31 -5.58
N PRO A 156 -3.31 22.03 -6.72
CA PRO A 156 -2.15 22.81 -7.14
C PRO A 156 -1.83 23.86 -6.08
N ILE A 157 -0.57 23.88 -5.64
CA ILE A 157 -0.02 24.98 -4.85
C ILE A 157 -0.11 26.22 -5.74
N SER A 158 -1.16 27.02 -5.56
CA SER A 158 -1.27 28.33 -6.18
C SER A 158 -0.16 29.19 -5.60
N HIS A 159 0.92 29.34 -6.35
CA HIS A 159 1.94 30.35 -6.08
C HIS A 159 1.29 31.74 -6.23
N SER A 160 0.72 32.26 -5.16
CA SER A 160 0.55 33.70 -4.98
C SER A 160 1.94 34.29 -4.70
N ARG A 161 2.68 34.55 -5.79
CA ARG A 161 3.82 35.46 -5.73
C ARG A 161 3.31 36.82 -5.28
N GLN A 162 3.82 37.25 -4.12
CA GLN A 162 3.78 38.63 -3.66
C GLN A 162 4.20 39.59 -4.79
N LYS A 163 3.45 40.67 -4.93
CA LYS A 163 3.98 42.00 -5.23
C LYS A 163 3.42 42.97 -4.20
#